data_AF-A0A428YRL5-F1
#
_entry.id   AF-A0A428YRL5-F1
#
_cell.length_a   1.000
_cell.length_b   1.000
_cell.length_c   1.000
_cell.angle_alpha   90.00
_cell.angle_beta   90.00
_cell.angle_gamma   90.00
#
_symmetry.space_group_name_H-M   'P 1'
#
loop_
_entity.id
_entity.type
_entity.pdbx_description
1 polymer ?
#
loop_
_entity_poly.entity_id
_entity_poly.type
_entity_poly.pdbx_seq_one_letter_code
_entity_poly.pdbx_strand_id
1 'polypeptide(L)'
;MTTYSGPATLILVDGARVAGMASLGTNNRGDLNGWSGTFRPDQVSTDLRAAGDGLQLELPYEQIGAVAVTGVRKLLATQVLMSLVGRGPAPF
;
A
#
# COMPACT_ATOMS: atom_id res chain seq x y z
N MET A 1 -4.29 -4.34 14.94
CA MET A 1 -3.51 -3.29 15.65
C MET A 1 -2.75 -2.54 14.57
N THR A 2 -2.82 -1.20 14.52
CA THR A 2 -2.12 -0.43 13.47
C THR A 2 -0.64 -0.39 13.84
N THR A 3 0.20 -1.06 13.05
CA THR A 3 1.62 -1.29 13.36
C THR A 3 2.50 -0.21 12.72
N TYR A 4 2.01 0.47 11.68
CA TYR A 4 2.76 1.49 10.97
C TYR A 4 1.83 2.55 10.38
N SER A 5 2.16 3.83 10.54
CA SER A 5 1.46 4.92 9.86
C SER A 5 2.46 6.03 9.52
N GLY A 6 2.75 6.23 8.24
CA GLY A 6 3.83 7.11 7.83
C GLY A 6 4.02 7.21 6.32
N PRO A 7 5.05 7.95 5.90
CA PRO A 7 5.38 8.12 4.49
C PRO A 7 5.89 6.82 3.89
N ALA A 8 5.36 6.44 2.73
CA ALA A 8 5.70 5.22 2.01
C ALA A 8 5.78 5.49 0.52
N THR A 9 6.52 4.65 -0.19
CA THR A 9 6.61 4.68 -1.65
C THR A 9 6.01 3.41 -2.21
N LEU A 10 4.96 3.55 -3.02
CA LEU A 10 4.40 2.43 -3.78
C LEU A 10 5.19 2.31 -5.09
N ILE A 11 5.76 1.14 -5.34
CA ILE A 11 6.45 0.79 -6.57
C ILE A 11 5.49 -0.02 -7.42
N LEU A 12 5.15 0.52 -8.58
CA LEU A 12 4.29 -0.10 -9.58
C LEU A 12 5.06 -1.18 -10.37
N VAL A 13 4.33 -2.07 -11.05
CA VAL A 13 4.93 -3.17 -11.84
C VAL A 13 5.81 -2.67 -12.99
N ASP A 14 5.54 -1.47 -13.51
CA ASP A 14 6.36 -0.79 -14.51
C ASP A 14 7.61 -0.10 -13.93
N GLY A 15 7.82 -0.20 -12.62
CA GLY A 15 8.91 0.44 -11.89
C GLY A 15 8.63 1.89 -11.48
N ALA A 16 7.44 2.44 -11.78
CA ALA A 16 7.09 3.79 -11.36
C ALA A 16 6.96 3.86 -9.83
N ARG A 17 7.54 4.90 -9.24
CA ARG A 17 7.57 5.12 -7.79
C ARG A 17 6.60 6.24 -7.42
N VAL A 18 5.66 5.92 -6.54
CA VAL A 18 4.61 6.83 -6.10
C VAL A 18 4.76 7.07 -4.61
N ALA A 19 5.12 8.30 -4.23
CA ALA A 19 5.16 8.70 -2.83
C ALA A 19 3.74 8.92 -2.28
N GLY A 20 3.55 8.57 -1.01
CA GLY A 20 2.30 8.80 -0.31
C GLY A 20 2.37 8.43 1.16
N MET A 21 1.21 8.32 1.79
CA MET A 21 1.06 7.91 3.18
C MET A 21 0.46 6.52 3.26
N ALA A 22 1.17 5.58 3.90
CA ALA A 22 0.64 4.26 4.24
C ALA A 22 0.20 4.20 5.70
N SER A 23 -0.91 3.52 5.95
CA SER A 23 -1.38 3.15 7.29
C SER A 23 -1.65 1.67 7.30
N LEU A 24 -0.76 0.89 7.91
CA LEU A 24 -0.73 -0.57 7.90
C LEU A 24 -0.97 -1.11 9.31
N GLY A 25 -1.71 -2.21 9.38
CA GLY A 25 -1.94 -2.95 10.61
C GLY A 25 -1.82 -4.45 10.40
N THR A 26 -1.40 -5.13 11.46
CA THR A 26 -1.47 -6.60 11.52
C THR A 26 -2.91 -7.05 11.41
N ASN A 27 -3.19 -7.96 10.48
CA ASN A 27 -4.49 -8.60 10.38
C ASN A 27 -4.41 -9.97 11.07
N ASN A 28 -4.67 -10.03 12.38
CA ASN A 28 -4.67 -11.28 13.15
C ASN A 28 -5.94 -12.12 12.92
N ARG A 29 -6.72 -11.85 11.87
CA ARG A 29 -8.00 -12.51 11.63
C ARG A 29 -7.80 -13.73 10.73
N GLY A 30 -7.48 -14.87 11.36
CA GLY A 30 -7.59 -16.23 10.80
C GLY A 30 -6.60 -16.59 9.68
N ASP A 31 -5.59 -17.39 10.01
CA ASP A 31 -4.65 -18.12 9.12
C ASP A 31 -3.85 -17.36 8.05
N LEU A 32 -4.12 -16.08 7.81
CA LEU A 32 -3.31 -15.23 6.94
C LEU A 32 -2.29 -14.45 7.78
N ASN A 33 -1.10 -15.03 7.95
CA ASN A 33 0.08 -14.30 8.43
C ASN A 33 0.42 -13.16 7.46
N GLY A 34 -0.18 -12.00 7.70
CA GLY A 34 -0.03 -10.84 6.85
C GLY A 34 -0.54 -9.58 7.51
N TRP A 35 -0.56 -8.53 6.71
CA TRP A 35 -0.97 -7.22 7.15
C TRP A 35 -1.90 -6.61 6.11
N SER A 36 -2.72 -5.67 6.58
CA SER A 36 -3.66 -4.94 5.74
C SER A 36 -3.57 -3.48 6.09
N GLY A 37 -3.85 -2.62 5.13
CA GLY A 37 -3.78 -1.20 5.37
C GLY A 37 -4.40 -0.38 4.26
N THR A 38 -4.13 0.90 4.33
CA THR A 38 -4.48 1.84 3.29
C THR A 38 -3.25 2.62 2.85
N PHE A 39 -3.21 2.97 1.57
CA PHE A 39 -2.21 3.85 1.00
C PHE A 39 -2.90 5.02 0.30
N ARG A 40 -2.42 6.22 0.61
CA ARG A 40 -2.89 7.47 0.02
C ARG A 40 -1.73 8.10 -0.74
N PRO A 41 -1.69 8.00 -2.07
CA PRO A 41 -0.68 8.69 -2.87
C PRO A 41 -0.83 10.20 -2.74
N ASP A 42 0.29 10.91 -2.73
CA ASP A 42 0.30 12.38 -2.66
C ASP A 42 -0.15 13.01 -3.99
N GLN A 43 0.10 12.31 -5.10
CA GLN A 43 -0.38 12.68 -6.43
C GLN A 43 -1.12 11.51 -7.08
N VAL A 44 -2.29 11.81 -7.65
CA VAL A 44 -3.09 10.83 -8.38
C VAL A 44 -2.64 10.82 -9.84
N SER A 45 -1.83 9.83 -10.20
CA SER A 45 -1.52 9.53 -11.60
C SER A 45 -2.55 8.55 -12.19
N THR A 46 -2.64 8.53 -13.51
CA THR A 46 -3.48 7.57 -14.24
C THR A 46 -2.97 6.13 -14.06
N ASP A 47 -1.67 5.97 -13.82
CA ASP A 47 -0.97 4.68 -13.69
C ASP A 47 -1.36 3.95 -12.39
N LEU A 48 -1.63 4.71 -11.33
CA LEU A 48 -2.23 4.22 -10.08
C LEU A 48 -3.59 3.56 -10.29
N ARG A 49 -4.31 3.90 -11.37
CA ARG A 49 -5.61 3.29 -11.71
C ARG A 49 -5.44 1.96 -12.46
N ALA A 50 -4.26 1.71 -13.05
CA ALA A 50 -3.87 0.47 -13.70
C ALA A 50 -3.07 -0.47 -12.78
N ALA A 51 -2.71 0.00 -11.58
CA ALA A 51 -1.98 -0.75 -10.56
C ALA A 51 -2.82 -1.92 -10.00
N GLY A 52 -2.67 -3.10 -10.61
CA GLY A 52 -3.28 -4.36 -10.17
C GLY A 52 -2.33 -5.20 -9.29
N ASP A 53 -2.18 -6.47 -9.63
CA ASP A 53 -1.30 -7.41 -8.91
C ASP A 53 0.20 -7.12 -9.13
N GLY A 54 1.03 -7.48 -8.15
CA GLY A 54 2.50 -7.40 -8.25
C GLY A 54 3.12 -6.08 -7.79
N LEU A 55 2.37 -5.26 -7.05
CA LEU A 55 2.85 -4.01 -6.49
C LEU A 55 3.80 -4.26 -5.31
N GLN A 56 4.71 -3.33 -5.08
CA GLN A 56 5.57 -3.34 -3.89
C GLN A 56 5.36 -2.05 -3.11
N LEU A 57 5.35 -2.17 -1.79
CA LEU A 57 5.33 -1.03 -0.89
C LEU A 57 6.67 -0.97 -0.17
N GLU A 58 7.35 0.15 -0.36
CA GLU A 58 8.57 0.51 0.33
C GLU A 58 8.21 1.46 1.47
N LEU A 59 8.54 1.09 2.71
CA LEU A 59 8.47 1.99 3.85
C LEU A 59 9.88 2.57 4.11
N PRO A 60 10.00 3.59 4.99
CA PRO A 60 11.29 4.13 5.40
C PRO A 60 12.19 3.02 5.93
N TYR A 61 13.52 3.21 5.82
CA TYR A 61 14.55 2.22 6.17
C TYR A 61 14.72 1.05 5.19
N GLU A 62 14.46 1.26 3.89
CA GLU A 62 14.66 0.28 2.80
C GLU A 62 13.87 -1.02 2.97
N GLN A 63 12.80 -0.98 3.76
CA GLN A 63 11.96 -2.13 3.97
C GLN A 63 10.94 -2.21 2.82
N ILE A 64 10.98 -3.28 2.03
CA ILE A 64 10.14 -3.48 0.84
C ILE A 64 9.31 -4.74 1.00
N GLY A 65 8.00 -4.62 0.82
CA GLY A 65 7.05 -5.73 0.90
C GLY A 65 6.17 -5.81 -0.33
N ALA A 66 5.87 -7.03 -0.80
CA ALA A 66 4.89 -7.23 -1.86
C ALA A 66 3.47 -6.96 -1.34
N VAL A 67 2.70 -6.16 -2.10
CA VAL A 67 1.33 -5.78 -1.77
C VAL A 67 0.39 -6.05 -2.93
N ALA A 68 -0.84 -6.40 -2.58
CA ALA A 68 -1.95 -6.46 -3.52
C ALA A 68 -2.95 -5.36 -3.17
N VAL A 69 -3.43 -4.64 -4.20
CA VAL A 69 -4.52 -3.67 -4.05
C VAL A 69 -5.84 -4.44 -4.07
N THR A 70 -6.58 -4.38 -2.97
CA THR A 70 -7.90 -5.02 -2.84
C THR A 70 -9.05 -4.08 -3.16
N GLY A 71 -8.78 -2.78 -3.17
CA GLY A 71 -9.79 -1.78 -3.50
C GLY A 71 -9.18 -0.40 -3.68
N VAL A 72 -9.82 0.40 -4.52
CA VAL A 72 -9.40 1.79 -4.79
C VAL A 72 -10.63 2.67 -4.68
N ARG A 73 -10.63 3.60 -3.72
CA ARG A 73 -11.73 4.52 -3.47
C ARG A 73 -11.29 5.95 -3.70
N LYS A 74 -11.97 6.66 -4.60
CA LYS A 74 -11.76 8.11 -4.75
C LYS A 74 -12.34 8.83 -3.54
N LEU A 75 -11.54 9.68 -2.90
CA LEU A 75 -11.99 10.54 -1.81
C LEU A 75 -12.37 11.93 -2.35
N LEU A 76 -11.53 12.51 -3.21
CA LEU A 76 -11.72 13.82 -3.82
C LEU A 76 -11.32 13.78 -5.31
N ALA A 77 -11.53 14.88 -6.04
CA ALA A 77 -11.15 15.00 -7.45
C ALA A 77 -9.66 14.68 -7.70
N THR A 78 -8.80 14.97 -6.72
CA THR A 78 -7.35 14.78 -6.78
C THR A 78 -6.81 13.81 -5.74
N GLN A 79 -7.67 13.10 -4.99
CA GLN A 79 -7.22 12.16 -3.94
C GLN A 79 -7.91 10.81 -4.06
N VAL A 80 -7.10 9.76 -3.90
CA VAL A 80 -7.55 8.38 -3.91
C VAL A 80 -7.00 7.69 -2.66
N LEU A 81 -7.78 6.77 -2.11
CA LEU A 81 -7.40 5.88 -1.03
C LEU A 81 -7.40 4.46 -1.56
N MET A 82 -6.28 3.77 -1.41
CA MET A 82 -6.11 2.39 -1.84
C MET A 82 -6.11 1.48 -0.62
N SER A 83 -6.87 0.41 -0.66
CA SER A 83 -6.81 -0.66 0.33
C SER A 83 -5.78 -1.69 -0.10
N LEU A 84 -4.78 -1.91 0.75
CA LEU A 84 -3.67 -2.80 0.50
C LEU A 84 -3.74 -4.02 1.42
N VAL A 85 -3.32 -5.16 0.90
CA VAL A 85 -3.00 -6.35 1.69
C VAL A 85 -1.62 -6.86 1.32
N GLY A 86 -0.81 -7.15 2.31
CA GLY A 86 0.52 -7.73 2.15
C GLY A 86 0.58 -9.12 2.77
N ARG A 87 1.47 -9.95 2.25
CA ARG A 87 1.84 -11.25 2.83
C ARG A 87 3.27 -11.16 3.35
N GLY A 88 3.54 -11.70 4.53
CA GLY A 88 4.85 -11.62 5.18
C GLY A 88 4.75 -11.13 6.62
N PRO A 89 5.89 -11.03 7.33
CA PRO A 89 5.91 -10.42 8.65
C PRO A 89 5.46 -8.95 8.56
N ALA A 90 4.85 -8.45 9.62
CA ALA A 90 4.33 -7.10 9.68
C ALA A 90 5.21 -6.23 10.61
N PRO A 91 5.49 -4.96 10.28
CA PRO A 91 5.16 -4.26 9.03
C PRO A 91 6.14 -4.62 7.90
N PHE A 92 7.13 -5.50 8.18
CA PHE A 92 7.98 -6.31 7.30
C PHE A 92 8.55 -7.50 8.06
#